data_AF-A0A2E3NNM8-F1
#
_entry.id   AF-A0A2E3NNM8-F1
#
_cell.length_a   1.000
_cell.length_b   1.000
_cell.length_c   1.000
_cell.angle_alpha   90.00
_cell.angle_beta   90.00
_cell.angle_gamma   90.00
#
_symmetry.space_group_name_H-M   'P 1'
#
loop_
_entity.id
_entity.type
_entity.pdbx_description
1 polymer ?
#
loop_
_entity_poly.entity_id
_entity_poly.type
_entity_poly.pdbx_seq_one_letter_code
_entity_poly.pdbx_strand_id
1 'polypeptide(L)'
;MVRLVDGAVRIDGGKSNEWMLYQASEDTLFIVSPTDKSYTRIDEAGIAKLGGQMDAARAEWEAEMDKLPPEQRAMAEQMMQRMTGGRSLKKTAPPEPQATGSSLTVAGVKCENYVVEQRGAKETLCVADPDDLGLSDEEYETVQAMYALLAKLGEATGFAGSAAPRADKLPGVPVLIDSRGGQRKQRLTGVEHPNLESSVFALPSGYSERDPSSLK
;
A
#
# COMPACT_ATOMS: atom_id res chain seq x y z
N MET A 1 5.23 -9.52 -8.85
CA MET A 1 6.70 -9.36 -8.98
C MET A 1 7.02 -7.89 -8.76
N VAL A 2 8.13 -7.55 -8.09
CA VAL A 2 8.58 -6.16 -7.97
C VAL A 2 9.81 -5.99 -8.85
N ARG A 3 9.85 -4.92 -9.64
CA ARG A 3 11.01 -4.49 -10.42
C ARG A 3 11.28 -3.04 -10.06
N LEU A 4 12.55 -2.66 -9.98
CA LEU A 4 12.95 -1.31 -9.60
C LEU A 4 14.22 -0.93 -10.34
N VAL A 5 14.39 0.37 -10.50
CA VAL A 5 15.60 1.08 -10.93
C VAL A 5 15.61 2.43 -10.22
N ASP A 6 16.71 3.16 -10.30
CA ASP A 6 16.72 4.58 -9.92
C ASP A 6 15.55 5.33 -10.58
N GLY A 7 14.73 5.96 -9.74
CA GLY A 7 13.61 6.79 -10.15
C GLY A 7 12.31 6.05 -10.50
N ALA A 8 12.26 4.72 -10.51
CA ALA A 8 11.02 3.99 -10.79
C ALA A 8 10.86 2.64 -10.08
N VAL A 9 9.63 2.35 -9.63
CA VAL A 9 9.26 1.06 -9.05
C VAL A 9 8.01 0.52 -9.74
N ARG A 10 8.07 -0.72 -10.22
CA ARG A 10 6.95 -1.44 -10.81
C ARG A 10 6.57 -2.65 -9.97
N ILE A 11 5.28 -2.76 -9.65
CA ILE A 11 4.71 -3.87 -8.90
C ILE A 11 3.68 -4.57 -9.78
N ASP A 12 4.02 -5.74 -10.31
CA ASP A 12 3.06 -6.56 -11.04
C ASP A 12 2.07 -7.22 -10.06
N GLY A 13 0.79 -6.95 -10.26
CA GLY A 13 -0.31 -7.63 -9.61
C GLY A 13 -0.40 -9.09 -10.07
N GLY A 14 -0.76 -9.97 -9.15
CA GLY A 14 -0.75 -11.42 -9.37
C GLY A 14 -1.68 -11.87 -10.51
N LYS A 15 -2.98 -12.04 -10.21
CA LYS A 15 -3.93 -12.70 -11.13
C LYS A 15 -4.65 -11.76 -12.10
N SER A 16 -4.73 -10.46 -11.82
CA SER A 16 -5.52 -9.50 -12.62
C SER A 16 -4.76 -8.91 -13.82
N ASN A 17 -3.47 -9.23 -13.99
CA ASN A 17 -2.54 -8.54 -14.91
C ASN A 17 -2.45 -7.03 -14.70
N GLU A 18 -3.15 -6.46 -13.71
CA GLU A 18 -2.96 -5.08 -13.29
C GLU A 18 -1.59 -4.93 -12.66
N TRP A 19 -0.99 -3.76 -12.82
CA TRP A 19 0.29 -3.46 -12.24
C TRP A 19 0.34 -2.00 -11.82
N MET A 20 1.19 -1.73 -10.85
CA MET A 20 1.44 -0.38 -10.35
C MET A 20 2.82 0.07 -10.82
N LEU A 21 2.94 1.36 -11.09
CA LEU A 21 4.19 2.01 -11.47
C LEU A 21 4.32 3.31 -10.72
N TYR A 22 5.33 3.41 -9.88
CA TYR A 22 5.75 4.67 -9.28
C TYR A 22 6.85 5.29 -10.14
N GLN A 23 6.74 6.59 -10.41
CA GLN A 23 7.78 7.41 -11.02
C GLN A 23 8.16 8.55 -10.08
N ALA A 24 9.43 8.59 -9.67
CA ALA A 24 9.93 9.57 -8.71
C ALA A 24 10.01 10.98 -9.30
N SER A 25 10.30 11.11 -10.61
CA SER A 25 10.43 12.42 -11.30
C SER A 25 9.18 13.29 -11.22
N GLU A 26 8.02 12.67 -10.99
CA GLU A 26 6.72 13.33 -10.89
C GLU A 26 5.97 12.97 -9.60
N ASP A 27 6.62 12.28 -8.65
CA ASP A 27 6.02 11.74 -7.41
C ASP A 27 4.62 11.14 -7.62
N THR A 28 4.52 10.25 -8.61
CA THR A 28 3.22 9.76 -9.10
C THR A 28 3.18 8.24 -9.15
N LEU A 29 2.07 7.68 -8.67
CA LEU A 29 1.75 6.26 -8.78
C LEU A 29 0.69 6.05 -9.86
N PHE A 30 1.00 5.24 -10.86
CA PHE A 30 0.06 4.78 -11.86
C PHE A 30 -0.48 3.40 -11.51
N ILE A 31 -1.80 3.26 -11.52
CA ILE A 31 -2.46 1.96 -11.48
C ILE A 31 -2.88 1.63 -12.91
N VAL A 32 -2.23 0.63 -13.50
CA VAL A 32 -2.42 0.27 -14.90
C VAL A 32 -3.29 -0.96 -15.02
N SER A 33 -4.37 -0.86 -15.80
CA SER A 33 -5.27 -1.97 -16.12
C SER A 33 -5.14 -2.33 -17.60
N PRO A 34 -4.44 -3.44 -17.94
CA PRO A 34 -4.34 -3.89 -19.32
C PRO A 34 -5.67 -4.33 -19.93
N THR A 35 -6.55 -4.92 -19.12
CA THR A 35 -7.90 -5.34 -19.52
C THR A 35 -8.70 -4.16 -20.06
N ASP A 36 -8.57 -3.02 -19.41
CA ASP A 36 -9.27 -1.80 -19.75
C ASP A 36 -8.53 -0.90 -20.75
N LYS A 37 -7.26 -1.22 -21.05
CA LYS A 37 -6.34 -0.32 -21.77
C LYS A 37 -6.36 1.09 -21.19
N SER A 38 -6.23 1.17 -19.88
CA SER A 38 -6.27 2.43 -19.15
C SER A 38 -5.28 2.45 -18.01
N TYR A 39 -4.96 3.64 -17.55
CA TYR A 39 -4.23 3.84 -16.29
C TYR A 39 -4.92 4.91 -15.45
N THR A 40 -4.74 4.83 -14.15
CA THR A 40 -5.19 5.87 -13.21
C THR A 40 -3.97 6.51 -12.59
N ARG A 41 -3.89 7.84 -12.64
CA ARG A 41 -2.78 8.62 -12.09
C ARG A 41 -3.07 9.04 -10.66
N ILE A 42 -2.20 8.66 -9.73
CA ILE A 42 -2.31 8.96 -8.31
C ILE A 42 -1.10 9.81 -7.90
N ASP A 43 -1.26 11.11 -8.03
CA ASP A 43 -0.37 12.15 -7.51
C ASP A 43 -1.04 12.84 -6.30
N GLU A 44 -0.47 13.94 -5.81
CA GLU A 44 -1.05 14.73 -4.72
C GLU A 44 -2.50 15.18 -5.01
N ALA A 45 -2.79 15.59 -6.24
CA ALA A 45 -4.14 16.00 -6.65
C ALA A 45 -5.11 14.80 -6.67
N GLY A 46 -4.66 13.65 -7.17
CA GLY A 46 -5.41 12.40 -7.14
C GLY A 46 -5.71 11.93 -5.72
N ILE A 47 -4.73 12.02 -4.81
CA ILE A 47 -4.90 11.72 -3.38
C ILE A 47 -5.94 12.65 -2.74
N ALA A 48 -5.84 13.96 -2.99
CA ALA A 48 -6.80 14.93 -2.45
C ALA A 48 -8.23 14.64 -2.94
N LYS A 49 -8.37 14.29 -4.23
CA LYS A 49 -9.66 13.93 -4.83
C LYS A 49 -10.26 12.68 -4.19
N LEU A 50 -9.48 11.60 -4.12
CA LEU A 50 -9.91 10.34 -3.50
C LEU A 50 -10.26 10.54 -2.02
N GLY A 51 -9.45 11.30 -1.29
CA GLY A 51 -9.70 11.64 0.11
C GLY A 51 -11.02 12.41 0.29
N GLY A 52 -11.29 13.40 -0.57
CA GLY A 52 -12.55 14.15 -0.53
C GLY A 52 -13.79 13.29 -0.79
N GLN A 53 -13.69 12.33 -1.72
CA GLN A 53 -14.79 11.38 -1.97
C GLN A 53 -15.04 10.44 -0.79
N MET A 54 -13.97 9.94 -0.17
CA MET A 54 -14.09 9.11 1.02
C MET A 54 -14.65 9.88 2.21
N ASP A 55 -14.31 11.16 2.35
CA ASP A 55 -14.89 12.02 3.38
C ASP A 55 -16.38 12.28 3.14
N ALA A 56 -16.78 12.54 1.90
CA ALA A 56 -18.19 12.69 1.55
C ALA A 56 -18.99 11.41 1.82
N ALA A 57 -18.48 10.26 1.39
CA ALA A 57 -19.10 8.96 1.64
C ALA A 57 -19.21 8.65 3.13
N ARG A 58 -18.19 9.02 3.92
CA ARG A 58 -18.22 8.86 5.39
C ARG A 58 -19.26 9.77 6.03
N ALA A 59 -19.36 11.02 5.61
CA ALA A 59 -20.35 11.96 6.14
C ALA A 59 -21.78 11.50 5.84
N GLU A 60 -22.03 11.01 4.62
CA GLU A 60 -23.33 10.42 4.26
C GLU A 60 -23.65 9.19 5.11
N TRP A 61 -22.67 8.30 5.31
CA TRP A 61 -22.81 7.14 6.18
C TRP A 61 -23.11 7.53 7.63
N GLU A 62 -22.35 8.48 8.20
CA GLU A 62 -22.58 8.97 9.57
C GLU A 62 -23.99 9.55 9.74
N ALA A 63 -24.48 10.30 8.74
CA ALA A 63 -25.83 10.85 8.74
C ALA A 63 -26.92 9.76 8.68
N GLU A 64 -26.71 8.67 7.91
CA GLU A 64 -27.62 7.52 7.90
C GLU A 64 -27.58 6.76 9.24
N MET A 65 -26.39 6.61 9.83
CA MET A 65 -26.24 5.96 11.14
C MET A 65 -26.97 6.73 12.25
N ASP A 66 -26.99 8.05 12.18
CA ASP A 66 -27.68 8.88 13.16
C ASP A 66 -29.20 8.75 13.12
N LYS A 67 -29.78 8.32 11.99
CA LYS A 67 -31.20 8.02 11.85
C LYS A 67 -31.59 6.66 12.46
N LEU A 68 -30.62 5.78 12.70
CA LEU A 68 -30.88 4.43 13.21
C LEU A 68 -31.01 4.41 14.74
N PRO A 69 -31.94 3.59 15.28
CA PRO A 69 -32.00 3.29 16.71
C PRO A 69 -30.67 2.72 17.24
N PRO A 70 -30.35 2.88 18.54
CA PRO A 70 -29.06 2.47 19.11
C PRO A 70 -28.68 1.00 18.86
N GLU A 71 -29.66 0.09 18.95
CA GLU A 71 -29.42 -1.34 18.71
C GLU A 71 -29.08 -1.64 17.24
N GLN A 72 -29.74 -0.98 16.29
CA GLN A 72 -29.44 -1.12 14.87
C GLN A 72 -28.12 -0.45 14.50
N ARG A 73 -27.78 0.65 15.18
CA ARG A 73 -26.49 1.34 15.04
C ARG A 73 -25.33 0.43 15.40
N ALA A 74 -25.42 -0.25 16.55
CA ALA A 74 -24.41 -1.19 17.00
C ALA A 74 -24.25 -2.39 16.04
N MET A 75 -25.36 -2.90 15.48
CA MET A 75 -25.29 -3.99 14.49
C MET A 75 -24.61 -3.54 13.19
N ALA A 76 -24.94 -2.35 12.67
CA ALA A 76 -24.34 -1.81 11.46
C ALA A 76 -22.84 -1.52 11.64
N GLU A 77 -22.46 -0.95 12.80
CA GLU A 77 -21.05 -0.75 13.16
C GLU A 77 -20.26 -2.07 13.24
N GLN A 78 -20.83 -3.12 13.84
CA GLN A 78 -20.21 -4.44 13.88
C GLN A 78 -20.08 -5.07 12.49
N MET A 79 -21.11 -4.95 11.65
CA MET A 79 -21.07 -5.47 10.28
C MET A 79 -20.00 -4.75 9.47
N MET A 80 -19.89 -3.44 9.61
CA MET A 80 -18.84 -2.63 8.99
C MET A 80 -17.46 -3.02 9.50
N GLN A 81 -17.26 -3.15 10.80
CA GLN A 81 -16.00 -3.64 11.37
C GLN A 81 -15.62 -5.01 10.78
N ARG A 82 -16.57 -5.92 10.55
CA ARG A 82 -16.27 -7.20 9.90
C ARG A 82 -15.87 -7.03 8.42
N MET A 83 -16.57 -6.19 7.67
CA MET A 83 -16.25 -5.94 6.26
C MET A 83 -14.89 -5.25 6.08
N THR A 84 -14.51 -4.37 7.00
CA THR A 84 -13.21 -3.68 6.99
C THR A 84 -12.09 -4.48 7.67
N GLY A 85 -12.38 -5.69 8.18
CA GLY A 85 -11.40 -6.54 8.87
C GLY A 85 -10.91 -5.96 10.21
N GLY A 86 -11.80 -5.32 10.97
CA GLY A 86 -11.55 -4.70 12.27
C GLY A 86 -11.11 -3.23 12.20
N ARG A 87 -11.10 -2.63 11.00
CA ARG A 87 -10.60 -1.27 10.78
C ARG A 87 -11.72 -0.25 10.87
N SER A 88 -11.51 0.83 11.61
CA SER A 88 -12.49 1.92 11.69
C SER A 88 -12.48 2.72 10.40
N LEU A 89 -13.64 3.22 10.00
CA LEU A 89 -13.71 4.26 8.98
C LEU A 89 -13.06 5.56 9.45
N LYS A 90 -12.86 5.80 10.75
CA LYS A 90 -12.24 7.05 11.24
C LYS A 90 -10.80 7.17 10.74
N LYS A 91 -10.46 8.35 10.21
CA LYS A 91 -9.09 8.75 9.86
C LYS A 91 -8.21 8.72 11.10
N THR A 92 -7.59 7.57 11.34
CA THR A 92 -6.52 7.43 12.33
C THR A 92 -5.34 6.82 11.60
N ALA A 93 -4.26 7.58 11.50
CA ALA A 93 -3.00 7.08 10.98
C ALA A 93 -2.66 5.75 11.66
N PRO A 94 -2.20 4.72 10.91
CA PRO A 94 -1.71 3.50 11.53
C PRO A 94 -0.58 3.84 12.51
N PRO A 95 -0.49 3.15 13.66
CA PRO A 95 0.60 3.35 14.60
C PRO A 95 1.94 3.05 13.94
N GLU A 96 3.00 3.63 14.51
CA GLU A 96 4.34 3.39 14.00
C GLU A 96 4.78 1.93 14.24
N PRO A 97 5.52 1.32 13.31
CA PRO A 97 6.06 -0.02 13.51
C PRO A 97 7.02 -0.07 14.70
N GLN A 98 6.86 -1.07 15.56
CA GLN A 98 7.71 -1.28 16.72
C GLN A 98 8.62 -2.47 16.51
N ALA A 99 9.93 -2.27 16.70
CA ALA A 99 10.89 -3.36 16.67
C ALA A 99 10.58 -4.37 17.78
N THR A 100 10.63 -5.66 17.47
CA THR A 100 10.36 -6.72 18.44
C THR A 100 11.64 -7.26 19.09
N GLY A 101 12.81 -6.83 18.61
CA GLY A 101 14.12 -7.35 19.03
C GLY A 101 14.43 -8.77 18.54
N SER A 102 13.60 -9.34 17.67
CA SER A 102 13.84 -10.64 17.03
C SER A 102 14.18 -10.45 15.55
N SER A 103 14.90 -11.41 14.98
CA SER A 103 15.25 -11.44 13.57
C SER A 103 14.87 -12.77 12.93
N LEU A 104 14.75 -12.76 11.60
CA LEU A 104 14.47 -13.93 10.78
C LEU A 104 15.37 -13.90 9.53
N THR A 105 15.47 -15.03 8.85
CA THR A 105 16.03 -15.10 7.50
C THR A 105 14.94 -15.49 6.51
N VAL A 106 14.74 -14.68 5.47
CA VAL A 106 13.72 -14.88 4.44
C VAL A 106 14.41 -14.93 3.08
N ALA A 107 14.30 -16.07 2.40
CA ALA A 107 14.96 -16.30 1.09
C ALA A 107 16.48 -16.00 1.10
N GLY A 108 17.16 -16.28 2.22
CA GLY A 108 18.60 -16.03 2.38
C GLY A 108 18.95 -14.63 2.89
N VAL A 109 17.98 -13.71 2.96
CA VAL A 109 18.16 -12.33 3.43
C VAL A 109 17.82 -12.22 4.92
N LYS A 110 18.71 -11.63 5.71
CA LYS A 110 18.45 -11.36 7.14
C LYS A 110 17.50 -10.17 7.26
N CYS A 111 16.56 -10.24 8.21
CA CYS A 111 15.63 -9.15 8.46
C CYS A 111 15.26 -9.06 9.94
N GLU A 112 14.92 -7.86 10.40
CA GLU A 112 14.45 -7.58 11.75
C GLU A 112 12.92 -7.53 11.80
N ASN A 113 12.34 -8.13 12.83
CA ASN A 113 10.89 -8.21 12.98
C ASN A 113 10.32 -6.96 13.62
N TYR A 114 9.32 -6.38 12.97
CA TYR A 114 8.51 -5.27 13.45
C TYR A 114 7.06 -5.69 13.61
N VAL A 115 6.35 -5.01 14.49
CA VAL A 115 4.91 -5.19 14.70
C VAL A 115 4.18 -3.86 14.63
N VAL A 116 3.02 -3.86 13.97
CA VAL A 116 2.06 -2.77 13.99
C VAL A 116 0.79 -3.31 14.64
N GLU A 117 0.44 -2.78 15.82
CA GLU A 117 -0.78 -3.18 16.54
C GLU A 117 -1.77 -2.02 16.58
N GLN A 118 -2.93 -2.20 15.96
CA GLN A 118 -3.99 -1.19 15.94
C GLN A 118 -5.34 -1.82 16.27
N ARG A 119 -5.96 -1.39 17.37
CA ARG A 119 -7.34 -1.76 17.78
C ARG A 119 -7.58 -3.29 17.76
N GLY A 120 -6.61 -4.07 18.25
CA GLY A 120 -6.71 -5.53 18.33
C GLY A 120 -6.33 -6.28 17.06
N ALA A 121 -6.06 -5.59 15.94
CA ALA A 121 -5.42 -6.17 14.78
C ALA A 121 -3.88 -6.06 14.93
N LYS A 122 -3.19 -7.16 14.64
CA LYS A 122 -1.73 -7.26 14.64
C LYS A 122 -1.26 -7.54 13.22
N GLU A 123 -0.27 -6.78 12.78
CA GLU A 123 0.46 -7.00 11.54
C GLU A 123 1.95 -7.11 11.86
N THR A 124 2.62 -8.10 11.29
CA THR A 124 4.05 -8.33 11.51
C THR A 124 4.81 -8.19 10.20
N LEU A 125 5.93 -7.47 10.27
CA LEU A 125 6.80 -7.18 9.14
C LEU A 125 8.18 -7.75 9.46
N CYS A 126 8.88 -8.28 8.47
CA CYS A 126 10.32 -8.53 8.57
C CYS A 126 11.03 -7.62 7.59
N VAL A 127 11.88 -6.74 8.10
CA VAL A 127 12.49 -5.63 7.37
C VAL A 127 13.96 -5.94 7.17
N ALA A 128 14.37 -6.07 5.92
CA ALA A 128 15.76 -6.25 5.55
C ALA A 128 16.45 -4.91 5.35
N ASP A 129 17.75 -4.91 5.57
CA ASP A 129 18.62 -3.80 5.17
C ASP A 129 18.63 -3.69 3.62
N PRO A 130 18.57 -2.48 3.05
CA PRO A 130 18.66 -2.29 1.60
C PRO A 130 19.95 -2.89 0.99
N ASP A 131 21.08 -2.85 1.73
CA ASP A 131 22.35 -3.41 1.26
C ASP A 131 22.29 -4.94 1.13
N ASP A 132 21.59 -5.61 2.05
CA ASP A 132 21.38 -7.06 2.02
C ASP A 132 20.49 -7.49 0.84
N LEU A 133 19.76 -6.54 0.23
CA LEU A 133 19.00 -6.72 -1.01
C LEU A 133 19.77 -6.29 -2.26
N GLY A 134 20.97 -5.73 -2.08
CA GLY A 134 21.78 -5.16 -3.17
C GLY A 134 21.11 -3.97 -3.85
N LEU A 135 20.39 -3.15 -3.09
CA LEU A 135 19.87 -1.86 -3.56
C LEU A 135 20.95 -0.80 -3.45
N SER A 136 21.07 0.07 -4.44
CA SER A 136 21.80 1.33 -4.30
C SER A 136 21.05 2.32 -3.41
N ASP A 137 21.77 3.36 -2.95
CA ASP A 137 21.17 4.45 -2.17
C ASP A 137 20.04 5.13 -2.96
N GLU A 138 20.23 5.38 -4.25
CA GLU A 138 19.24 6.01 -5.14
C GLU A 138 17.99 5.14 -5.34
N GLU A 139 18.18 3.82 -5.49
CA GLU A 139 17.06 2.87 -5.56
C GLU A 139 16.29 2.81 -4.25
N TYR A 140 16.98 2.84 -3.12
CA TYR A 140 16.34 2.84 -1.80
C TYR A 140 15.57 4.14 -1.54
N GLU A 141 16.12 5.30 -1.92
CA GLU A 141 15.42 6.59 -1.89
C GLU A 141 14.14 6.55 -2.73
N THR A 142 14.20 5.95 -3.91
CA THR A 142 13.03 5.76 -4.78
C THR A 142 11.94 4.90 -4.10
N VAL A 143 12.34 3.81 -3.44
CA VAL A 143 11.41 2.96 -2.67
C VAL A 143 10.78 3.72 -1.49
N GLN A 144 11.57 4.53 -0.78
CA GLN A 144 11.09 5.35 0.33
C GLN A 144 10.09 6.42 -0.14
N ALA A 145 10.36 7.08 -1.26
CA ALA A 145 9.45 8.05 -1.85
C ALA A 145 8.11 7.41 -2.25
N MET A 146 8.15 6.21 -2.86
CA MET A 146 6.94 5.43 -3.13
C MET A 146 6.15 5.11 -1.84
N TYR A 147 6.85 4.69 -0.77
CA TYR A 147 6.19 4.40 0.51
C TYR A 147 5.54 5.65 1.11
N ALA A 148 6.18 6.81 1.03
CA ALA A 148 5.62 8.07 1.50
C ALA A 148 4.34 8.44 0.73
N LEU A 149 4.33 8.29 -0.60
CA LEU A 149 3.14 8.54 -1.41
C LEU A 149 2.00 7.57 -1.06
N LEU A 150 2.30 6.27 -0.92
CA LEU A 150 1.32 5.25 -0.50
C LEU A 150 0.78 5.51 0.91
N ALA A 151 1.61 6.02 1.82
CA ALA A 151 1.18 6.41 3.16
C ALA A 151 0.18 7.58 3.09
N LYS A 152 0.49 8.65 2.34
CA LYS A 152 -0.44 9.78 2.10
C LYS A 152 -1.77 9.31 1.51
N LEU A 153 -1.72 8.42 0.51
CA LEU A 153 -2.92 7.82 -0.09
C LEU A 153 -3.76 7.04 0.93
N GLY A 154 -3.10 6.21 1.74
CA GLY A 154 -3.76 5.44 2.79
C GLY A 154 -4.41 6.31 3.87
N GLU A 155 -3.75 7.40 4.26
CA GLU A 155 -4.28 8.38 5.22
C GLU A 155 -5.47 9.16 4.66
N ALA A 156 -5.39 9.61 3.40
CA ALA A 156 -6.45 10.37 2.75
C ALA A 156 -7.72 9.53 2.57
N THR A 157 -7.56 8.27 2.13
CA THR A 157 -8.70 7.39 1.80
C THR A 157 -9.20 6.60 3.00
N GLY A 158 -8.39 6.40 4.03
CA GLY A 158 -8.65 5.43 5.10
C GLY A 158 -8.55 3.97 4.62
N PHE A 159 -8.21 3.74 3.33
CA PHE A 159 -7.96 2.42 2.78
C PHE A 159 -6.54 1.99 3.18
N ALA A 160 -6.39 1.52 4.42
CA ALA A 160 -5.16 0.90 4.92
C ALA A 160 -4.92 -0.49 4.30
N GLY A 161 -5.30 -0.71 3.03
CA GLY A 161 -5.14 -1.95 2.29
C GLY A 161 -3.75 -2.16 1.69
N SER A 162 -2.86 -1.16 1.85
CA SER A 162 -1.49 -1.23 1.32
C SER A 162 -0.78 -2.49 1.81
N ALA A 163 0.09 -3.00 0.93
CA ALA A 163 0.88 -4.19 1.20
C ALA A 163 1.75 -4.03 2.45
N ALA A 164 2.07 -2.80 2.87
CA ALA A 164 2.89 -2.50 4.04
C ALA A 164 2.42 -1.17 4.70
N PRO A 165 1.65 -1.19 5.80
CA PRO A 165 1.28 0.04 6.50
C PRO A 165 2.52 0.68 7.12
N ARG A 166 2.65 2.00 6.95
CA ARG A 166 3.76 2.83 7.47
C ARG A 166 5.16 2.33 7.09
N ALA A 167 5.30 1.76 5.89
CA ALA A 167 6.61 1.38 5.35
C ALA A 167 7.57 2.57 5.23
N ASP A 168 7.04 3.79 5.12
CA ASP A 168 7.77 5.06 5.16
C ASP A 168 8.45 5.35 6.51
N LYS A 169 8.17 4.55 7.55
CA LYS A 169 8.80 4.64 8.88
C LYS A 169 9.69 3.45 9.21
N LEU A 170 9.85 2.51 8.29
CA LEU A 170 10.74 1.38 8.48
C LEU A 170 12.15 1.75 8.04
N PRO A 171 13.19 1.30 8.75
CA PRO A 171 14.58 1.59 8.40
C PRO A 171 15.10 0.69 7.26
N GLY A 172 14.21 0.14 6.43
CA GLY A 172 14.58 -0.78 5.36
C GLY A 172 13.37 -1.27 4.57
N VAL A 173 13.53 -2.39 3.86
CA VAL A 173 12.51 -2.92 2.95
C VAL A 173 11.84 -4.15 3.56
N PRO A 174 10.50 -4.17 3.69
CA PRO A 174 9.78 -5.36 4.12
C PRO A 174 9.94 -6.53 3.15
N VAL A 175 10.59 -7.61 3.59
CA VAL A 175 10.76 -8.87 2.85
C VAL A 175 9.77 -9.95 3.29
N LEU A 176 9.07 -9.71 4.39
CA LEU A 176 7.93 -10.51 4.82
C LEU A 176 6.89 -9.59 5.43
N ILE A 177 5.64 -9.78 5.03
CA ILE A 177 4.49 -9.08 5.59
C ILE A 177 3.42 -10.11 5.88
N ASP A 178 3.02 -10.17 7.13
CA ASP A 178 1.97 -11.06 7.60
C ASP A 178 0.86 -10.20 8.23
N SER A 179 -0.27 -10.18 7.54
CA SER A 179 -1.42 -9.34 7.86
C SER A 179 -2.68 -10.19 8.05
N ARG A 180 -3.66 -9.65 8.78
CA ARG A 180 -4.91 -10.35 9.13
C ARG A 180 -4.69 -11.68 9.86
N GLY A 181 -3.70 -11.72 10.77
CA GLY A 181 -3.40 -12.89 11.59
C GLY A 181 -3.04 -14.14 10.77
N GLY A 182 -2.19 -14.01 9.75
CA GLY A 182 -1.77 -15.13 8.90
C GLY A 182 -2.54 -15.29 7.59
N GLN A 183 -3.69 -14.65 7.42
CA GLN A 183 -4.54 -14.86 6.25
C GLN A 183 -3.97 -14.24 4.97
N ARG A 184 -3.22 -13.14 5.07
CA ARG A 184 -2.56 -12.50 3.93
C ARG A 184 -1.07 -12.37 4.23
N LYS A 185 -0.30 -13.22 3.57
CA LYS A 185 1.16 -13.29 3.71
C LYS A 185 1.83 -12.98 2.38
N GLN A 186 2.70 -11.98 2.38
CA GLN A 186 3.60 -11.66 1.28
C GLN A 186 5.02 -11.93 1.74
N ARG A 187 5.82 -12.61 0.91
CA ARG A 187 7.18 -12.99 1.26
C ARG A 187 8.08 -12.86 0.05
N LEU A 188 9.30 -12.38 0.27
CA LEU A 188 10.40 -12.47 -0.66
C LEU A 188 10.68 -13.94 -1.00
N THR A 189 10.81 -14.20 -2.29
CA THR A 189 11.16 -15.53 -2.82
C THR A 189 12.57 -15.57 -3.40
N GLY A 190 13.10 -14.42 -3.83
CA GLY A 190 14.45 -14.26 -4.37
C GLY A 190 14.68 -12.82 -4.81
N VAL A 191 15.94 -12.49 -5.07
CA VAL A 191 16.41 -11.20 -5.60
C VAL A 191 17.30 -11.51 -6.80
N GLU A 192 17.13 -10.73 -7.86
CA GLU A 192 17.93 -10.81 -9.07
C GLU A 192 18.28 -9.38 -9.51
N HIS A 193 19.45 -9.21 -10.12
CA HIS A 193 19.95 -7.92 -10.63
C HIS A 193 20.16 -7.97 -12.16
N PRO A 194 19.11 -8.24 -12.96
CA PRO A 194 19.22 -8.19 -14.40
C PRO A 194 19.29 -6.74 -14.89
N ASN A 195 19.83 -6.54 -16.09
CA ASN A 195 19.64 -5.26 -16.78
C ASN A 195 18.17 -5.14 -17.23
N LEU A 196 17.47 -4.10 -16.78
CA LEU A 196 16.07 -3.86 -17.10
C LEU A 196 15.95 -2.78 -18.17
N GLU A 197 15.23 -3.09 -19.26
CA GLU A 197 14.91 -2.13 -20.32
C GLU A 197 14.01 -1.01 -19.79
N SER A 198 14.22 0.23 -20.22
CA SER A 198 13.42 1.40 -19.80
C SER A 198 11.93 1.24 -20.11
N SER A 199 11.58 0.48 -21.16
CA SER A 199 10.19 0.17 -21.51
C SER A 199 9.44 -0.62 -20.43
N VAL A 200 10.14 -1.29 -19.51
CA VAL A 200 9.51 -1.98 -18.37
C VAL A 200 8.81 -1.00 -17.43
N PHE A 201 9.31 0.23 -17.37
CA PHE A 201 8.84 1.32 -16.50
C PHE A 201 8.09 2.41 -17.28
N ALA A 202 7.71 2.15 -18.53
CA ALA A 202 6.92 3.05 -19.36
C ALA A 202 5.43 2.68 -19.33
N LEU A 203 4.55 3.68 -19.38
CA LEU A 203 3.13 3.46 -19.61
C LEU A 203 2.91 2.93 -21.04
N PRO A 204 2.00 1.95 -21.24
CA PRO A 204 1.76 1.41 -22.58
C PRO A 204 1.14 2.46 -23.51
N SER A 205 1.63 2.52 -24.75
CA SER A 205 1.09 3.40 -25.77
C SER A 205 -0.39 3.11 -26.06
N GLY A 206 -1.20 4.15 -26.17
CA GLY A 206 -2.63 4.03 -26.49
C GLY A 206 -3.53 3.73 -25.30
N TYR A 207 -2.99 3.70 -24.07
CA TYR A 207 -3.82 3.62 -22.88
C TYR A 207 -4.39 5.00 -22.54
N SER A 208 -5.63 5.03 -22.06
CA SER A 208 -6.29 6.28 -21.66
C SER A 208 -6.18 6.50 -20.15
N GLU A 209 -5.91 7.74 -19.74
CA GLU A 209 -6.01 8.12 -18.33
C GLU A 209 -7.47 8.06 -17.88
N ARG A 210 -7.69 7.44 -16.72
CA ARG A 210 -8.97 7.43 -16.02
C ARG A 210 -8.90 8.31 -14.80
N ASP A 211 -10.07 8.80 -14.44
CA ASP A 211 -10.25 9.58 -13.23
C ASP A 211 -9.94 8.71 -11.99
N PRO A 212 -9.17 9.21 -11.00
CA PRO A 212 -8.94 8.51 -9.74
C PRO A 212 -10.21 8.02 -9.06
N SER A 213 -11.30 8.80 -9.17
CA SER A 213 -12.62 8.44 -8.64
C SER A 213 -13.25 7.17 -9.23
N SER A 214 -12.72 6.67 -10.34
CA SER A 214 -13.20 5.44 -10.98
C SER A 214 -12.63 4.16 -10.35
N LEU A 215 -11.64 4.27 -9.46
CA LEU A 215 -11.14 3.16 -8.67
C LEU A 215 -12.25 2.71 -7.71
N LYS A 216 -12.80 1.53 -7.95
CA LYS A 216 -13.84 0.89 -7.13
C LYS A 216 -13.26 -0.13 -6.17
#